data_AF-A0A6I1MZF9-F1
#
_entry.id   AF-A0A6I1MZF9-F1
#
_cell.length_a   1.000
_cell.length_b   1.000
_cell.length_c   1.000
_cell.angle_alpha   90.00
_cell.angle_beta   90.00
_cell.angle_gamma   90.00
#
_symmetry.space_group_name_H-M   'P 1'
#
loop_
_entity.id
_entity.type
_entity.pdbx_description
1 polymer ?
#
loop_
_entity_poly.entity_id
_entity_poly.type
_entity_poly.pdbx_seq_one_letter_code
_entity_poly.pdbx_strand_id
1 'polypeptide(L)'
;MSRKPIMRPLAFASKTMSALCALALLQACGTTPPPALVTTPLLRISDGDGDHPRYAYRLGRAYEQQGDLARADAAYARSLALDPDQFDARNARAVLLAKQGRLGEAADLLQQLSRDFPTRAQPLGNLGYLLHLQGNDAQAAATLRAALALDPDYGPARANLSLLGGGKLDTPAVLPVAAATVTLQPFALTTAPTPQLSLVRVGPNELRLQAVAKVAAVSIASATDSHANTPECLHIINGNGMPGGAARMRDMLRQRGFAAASSVLGNQRGYTQARTVIEYVPGQQQRASALRTALGGPATLVPVATLPRQVTLRLVLGQDQHNINPNLLARQERPATAFNQESP
;
A
#
# COMPACT_ATOMS: atom_id res chain seq x y z
N MET A 1 -56.30 -46.51 -99.01
CA MET A 1 -55.10 -47.35 -98.79
C MET A 1 -53.87 -46.48 -98.64
N SER A 2 -52.98 -46.86 -97.73
CA SER A 2 -51.55 -46.51 -97.66
C SER A 2 -51.10 -45.13 -97.14
N ARG A 3 -50.59 -45.21 -95.89
CA ARG A 3 -49.48 -44.50 -95.21
C ARG A 3 -49.16 -43.05 -95.60
N LYS A 4 -49.19 -42.17 -94.59
CA LYS A 4 -48.28 -41.00 -94.53
C LYS A 4 -47.47 -41.00 -93.22
N PRO A 5 -46.24 -40.47 -93.24
CA PRO A 5 -45.21 -40.76 -92.27
C PRO A 5 -45.00 -39.65 -91.23
N ILE A 6 -44.36 -40.10 -90.16
CA ILE A 6 -43.50 -39.41 -89.17
C ILE A 6 -42.93 -38.05 -89.63
N MET A 7 -43.02 -37.02 -88.78
CA MET A 7 -41.85 -36.26 -88.30
C MET A 7 -42.15 -35.42 -87.05
N ARG A 8 -41.12 -35.37 -86.20
CA ARG A 8 -41.02 -34.89 -84.81
C ARG A 8 -40.85 -33.35 -84.74
N PRO A 9 -40.89 -32.76 -83.52
CA PRO A 9 -41.24 -31.37 -83.26
C PRO A 9 -40.03 -30.44 -83.36
N LEU A 10 -40.28 -29.13 -83.34
CA LEU A 10 -39.56 -28.20 -82.46
C LEU A 10 -40.19 -26.80 -82.57
N ALA A 11 -39.94 -26.01 -81.51
CA ALA A 11 -39.90 -24.55 -81.50
C ALA A 11 -41.25 -23.83 -81.28
N PHE A 12 -41.35 -22.78 -80.47
CA PHE A 12 -40.44 -22.09 -79.56
C PHE A 12 -41.30 -21.07 -78.79
N ALA A 13 -40.70 -20.39 -77.81
CA ALA A 13 -41.08 -19.05 -77.34
C ALA A 13 -42.30 -18.94 -76.41
N SER A 14 -42.04 -18.95 -75.10
CA SER A 14 -42.80 -18.11 -74.16
C SER A 14 -42.11 -17.94 -72.78
N LYS A 15 -41.03 -18.67 -72.47
CA LYS A 15 -40.43 -18.65 -71.12
C LYS A 15 -39.09 -17.94 -70.97
N THR A 16 -38.49 -17.39 -72.03
CA THR A 16 -37.13 -16.82 -71.96
C THR A 16 -37.08 -15.32 -71.63
N MET A 17 -38.19 -14.57 -71.71
CA MET A 17 -38.14 -13.11 -71.47
C MET A 17 -38.26 -12.69 -70.00
N SER A 18 -38.73 -13.57 -69.10
CA SER A 18 -38.80 -13.25 -67.66
C SER A 18 -37.52 -13.62 -66.90
N ALA A 19 -36.65 -14.45 -67.49
CA ALA A 19 -35.41 -14.89 -66.87
C ALA A 19 -34.23 -13.91 -67.10
N LEU A 20 -34.26 -13.09 -68.15
CA LEU A 20 -33.22 -12.11 -68.41
C LEU A 20 -33.30 -10.87 -67.51
N CYS A 21 -34.48 -10.52 -66.99
CA CYS A 21 -34.61 -9.39 -66.05
C CYS A 21 -34.14 -9.75 -64.63
N ALA A 22 -34.23 -11.03 -64.25
CA ALA A 22 -33.77 -11.50 -62.94
C ALA A 22 -32.24 -11.63 -62.85
N LEU A 23 -31.54 -11.87 -63.96
CA LEU A 23 -30.07 -11.98 -63.96
C LEU A 23 -29.35 -10.63 -63.85
N ALA A 24 -29.99 -9.52 -64.22
CA ALA A 24 -29.39 -8.18 -64.12
C ALA A 24 -29.43 -7.60 -62.68
N LEU A 25 -30.30 -8.12 -61.81
CA LEU A 25 -30.41 -7.67 -60.41
C LEU A 25 -29.52 -8.46 -59.43
N LEU A 26 -28.96 -9.60 -59.85
CA LEU A 26 -28.10 -10.44 -59.00
C LEU A 26 -26.61 -10.06 -59.02
N GLN A 27 -26.18 -9.16 -59.91
CA GLN A 27 -24.80 -8.64 -59.95
C GLN A 27 -24.55 -7.48 -58.96
N ALA A 28 -25.58 -7.03 -58.23
CA ALA A 28 -25.46 -5.91 -57.28
C ALA A 28 -25.20 -6.32 -55.82
N CYS A 29 -25.18 -7.61 -55.48
CA CYS A 29 -24.95 -8.11 -54.12
C CYS A 29 -23.70 -9.00 -54.01
N GLY A 30 -22.66 -8.67 -54.78
CA GLY A 30 -21.33 -9.26 -54.65
C GLY A 30 -20.34 -8.28 -54.02
N THR A 31 -20.66 -7.69 -52.87
CA THR A 31 -19.65 -6.95 -52.09
C THR A 31 -18.68 -7.97 -51.50
N THR A 32 -17.54 -8.19 -52.17
CA THR A 32 -16.38 -8.77 -51.49
C THR A 32 -16.12 -7.92 -50.25
N PRO A 33 -16.21 -8.46 -49.02
CA PRO A 33 -15.81 -7.70 -47.85
C PRO A 33 -14.36 -7.26 -48.08
N PRO A 34 -13.99 -6.00 -47.79
CA PRO A 34 -12.59 -5.60 -47.87
C PRO A 34 -11.78 -6.61 -47.05
N PRO A 35 -10.56 -6.99 -47.48
CA PRO A 35 -9.74 -7.90 -46.70
C PRO A 35 -9.72 -7.39 -45.27
N ALA A 36 -10.26 -8.18 -44.34
CA ALA A 36 -10.32 -7.80 -42.94
C ALA A 36 -8.89 -7.40 -42.58
N LEU A 37 -8.72 -6.13 -42.18
CA LEU A 37 -7.43 -5.60 -41.77
C LEU A 37 -6.87 -6.58 -40.73
N VAL A 38 -5.92 -7.41 -41.15
CA VAL A 38 -5.14 -8.24 -40.24
C VAL A 38 -4.19 -7.28 -39.58
N THR A 39 -4.69 -6.56 -38.58
CA THR A 39 -3.87 -5.77 -37.70
C THR A 39 -3.11 -6.76 -36.83
N THR A 40 -1.90 -7.11 -37.24
CA THR A 40 -0.91 -7.54 -36.26
C THR A 40 -0.69 -6.34 -35.35
N PRO A 41 -1.05 -6.40 -34.06
CA PRO A 41 -0.84 -5.26 -33.18
C PRO A 41 0.67 -4.99 -33.14
N LEU A 42 1.08 -3.87 -33.74
CA LEU A 42 2.47 -3.37 -33.67
C LEU A 42 2.89 -3.06 -32.23
N LEU A 43 1.91 -2.94 -31.34
CA LEU A 43 2.10 -2.80 -29.91
C LEU A 43 1.13 -3.74 -29.20
N ARG A 44 1.65 -4.84 -28.64
CA ARG A 44 1.00 -5.44 -27.48
C ARG A 44 1.19 -4.46 -26.33
N ILE A 45 0.14 -3.71 -25.99
CA ILE A 45 0.07 -3.10 -24.67
C ILE A 45 -0.18 -4.27 -23.71
N SER A 46 0.88 -4.92 -23.26
CA SER A 46 0.84 -5.53 -21.94
C SER A 46 0.58 -4.36 -21.00
N ASP A 47 -0.57 -4.33 -20.32
CA ASP A 47 -0.78 -3.40 -19.23
C ASP A 47 0.41 -3.55 -18.28
N GLY A 48 1.38 -2.64 -18.36
CA GLY A 48 2.66 -2.75 -17.64
C GLY A 48 2.47 -2.77 -16.12
N ASP A 49 1.27 -2.42 -15.65
CA ASP A 49 0.86 -2.49 -14.25
C ASP A 49 0.22 -3.83 -13.88
N GLY A 50 -0.30 -4.61 -14.84
CA GLY A 50 -1.00 -5.88 -14.59
C GLY A 50 -0.09 -7.03 -14.16
N ASP A 51 1.17 -7.03 -14.61
CA ASP A 51 2.20 -8.03 -14.28
C ASP A 51 3.19 -7.56 -13.20
N HIS A 52 2.87 -6.48 -12.48
CA HIS A 52 3.64 -6.13 -11.30
C HIS A 52 3.14 -6.95 -10.10
N PRO A 53 4.00 -7.68 -9.36
CA PRO A 53 3.57 -8.53 -8.24
C PRO A 53 2.75 -7.76 -7.20
N ARG A 54 3.22 -6.55 -6.82
CA ARG A 54 2.48 -5.63 -5.95
C ARG A 54 1.08 -5.27 -6.42
N TYR A 55 0.82 -5.21 -7.73
CA TYR A 55 -0.52 -4.95 -8.26
C TYR A 55 -1.43 -6.17 -8.05
N ALA A 56 -0.95 -7.37 -8.39
CA ALA A 56 -1.66 -8.62 -8.13
C ALA A 56 -1.96 -8.82 -6.63
N TYR A 57 -1.02 -8.49 -5.74
CA TYR A 57 -1.26 -8.47 -4.29
C TYR A 57 -2.37 -7.49 -3.87
N ARG A 58 -2.35 -6.26 -4.39
CA ARG A 58 -3.39 -5.25 -4.08
C ARG A 58 -4.77 -5.69 -4.58
N LEU A 59 -4.82 -6.33 -5.73
CA LEU A 59 -6.04 -6.90 -6.28
C LEU A 59 -6.56 -8.02 -5.37
N GLY A 60 -5.69 -8.90 -4.88
CA GLY A 60 -6.04 -9.93 -3.91
C GLY A 60 -6.63 -9.35 -2.62
N ARG A 61 -6.03 -8.28 -2.10
CA ARG A 61 -6.56 -7.55 -0.94
C ARG A 61 -7.93 -6.95 -1.19
N ALA A 62 -8.15 -6.39 -2.40
CA ALA A 62 -9.44 -5.82 -2.77
C ALA A 62 -10.53 -6.89 -2.86
N TYR A 63 -10.24 -8.05 -3.46
CA TYR A 63 -11.19 -9.17 -3.51
C TYR A 63 -11.46 -9.76 -2.12
N GLU A 64 -10.45 -9.88 -1.26
CA GLU A 64 -10.62 -10.33 0.11
C GLU A 64 -11.55 -9.41 0.91
N GLN A 65 -11.43 -8.09 0.74
CA GLN A 65 -12.32 -7.10 1.37
C GLN A 65 -13.76 -7.19 0.86
N GLN A 66 -13.95 -7.66 -0.38
CA GLN A 66 -15.27 -7.91 -0.96
C GLN A 66 -15.85 -9.28 -0.52
N GLY A 67 -15.09 -10.08 0.23
CA GLY A 67 -15.47 -11.44 0.62
C GLY A 67 -15.30 -12.47 -0.50
N ASP A 68 -14.75 -12.07 -1.66
CA ASP A 68 -14.51 -12.97 -2.78
C ASP A 68 -13.18 -13.71 -2.58
N LEU A 69 -13.23 -14.76 -1.75
CA LEU A 69 -12.04 -15.50 -1.35
C LEU A 69 -11.40 -16.25 -2.53
N ALA A 70 -12.18 -16.62 -3.56
CA ALA A 70 -11.67 -17.32 -4.73
C ALA A 70 -10.82 -16.41 -5.61
N ARG A 71 -11.34 -15.21 -5.95
CA ARG A 71 -10.55 -14.22 -6.71
C ARG A 71 -9.39 -13.67 -5.90
N ALA A 72 -9.52 -13.59 -4.58
CA ALA A 72 -8.40 -13.23 -3.70
C ALA A 72 -7.24 -14.23 -3.81
N ASP A 73 -7.53 -15.54 -3.73
CA ASP A 73 -6.48 -16.57 -3.82
C ASP A 73 -5.80 -16.57 -5.20
N ALA A 74 -6.59 -16.46 -6.28
CA ALA A 74 -6.05 -16.36 -7.63
C ALA A 74 -5.11 -15.16 -7.81
N ALA A 75 -5.48 -14.00 -7.27
CA ALA A 75 -4.66 -12.80 -7.35
C ALA A 75 -3.39 -12.89 -6.48
N TYR A 76 -3.46 -13.48 -5.28
CA TYR A 76 -2.27 -13.76 -4.48
C TYR A 76 -1.36 -14.81 -5.14
N ALA A 77 -1.91 -15.85 -5.73
CA ALA A 77 -1.15 -16.85 -6.48
C ALA A 77 -0.41 -16.20 -7.67
N ARG A 78 -1.08 -15.31 -8.42
CA ARG A 78 -0.43 -14.52 -9.48
C ARG A 78 0.69 -13.65 -8.92
N SER A 79 0.46 -12.99 -7.79
CA SER A 79 1.49 -12.17 -7.12
C SER A 79 2.74 -12.99 -6.79
N LEU A 80 2.55 -14.21 -6.29
CA LEU A 80 3.64 -15.12 -5.92
C LEU A 80 4.29 -15.79 -7.13
N ALA A 81 3.58 -15.95 -8.25
CA ALA A 81 4.18 -16.39 -9.51
C ALA A 81 5.14 -15.34 -10.09
N LEU A 82 4.84 -14.05 -9.86
CA LEU A 82 5.64 -12.92 -10.32
C LEU A 82 6.81 -12.59 -9.36
N ASP A 83 6.57 -12.73 -8.04
CA ASP A 83 7.56 -12.52 -6.99
C ASP A 83 7.37 -13.60 -5.91
N PRO A 84 8.08 -14.73 -6.04
CA PRO A 84 7.97 -15.81 -5.08
C PRO A 84 8.26 -15.36 -3.66
N ASP A 85 9.21 -14.44 -3.45
CA ASP A 85 9.72 -14.00 -2.15
C ASP A 85 8.91 -12.86 -1.51
N GLN A 86 7.77 -12.54 -2.10
CA GLN A 86 6.89 -11.51 -1.56
C GLN A 86 6.24 -11.93 -0.24
N PHE A 87 6.88 -11.55 0.86
CA PHE A 87 6.40 -11.80 2.22
C PHE A 87 4.92 -11.44 2.42
N ASP A 88 4.52 -10.23 2.00
CA ASP A 88 3.16 -9.73 2.21
C ASP A 88 2.11 -10.60 1.50
N ALA A 89 2.41 -11.08 0.29
CA ALA A 89 1.51 -11.94 -0.48
C ALA A 89 1.44 -13.36 0.08
N ARG A 90 2.58 -13.96 0.47
CA ARG A 90 2.61 -15.27 1.14
C ARG A 90 1.81 -15.22 2.45
N ASN A 91 2.04 -14.18 3.26
CA ASN A 91 1.35 -14.02 4.54
C ASN A 91 -0.16 -13.77 4.36
N ALA A 92 -0.56 -12.93 3.41
CA ALA A 92 -1.98 -12.70 3.12
C ALA A 92 -2.68 -13.97 2.61
N ARG A 93 -2.00 -14.76 1.76
CA ARG A 93 -2.52 -16.05 1.30
C ARG A 93 -2.68 -17.06 2.43
N ALA A 94 -1.76 -17.11 3.40
CA ALA A 94 -1.92 -17.95 4.60
C ALA A 94 -3.16 -17.56 5.42
N VAL A 95 -3.39 -16.27 5.63
CA VAL A 95 -4.59 -15.76 6.32
C VAL A 95 -5.85 -16.11 5.53
N LEU A 96 -5.82 -16.01 4.20
CA LEU A 96 -6.94 -16.38 3.34
C LEU A 96 -7.26 -17.88 3.42
N LEU A 97 -6.25 -18.75 3.41
CA LEU A 97 -6.40 -20.20 3.61
C LEU A 97 -7.07 -20.50 4.96
N ALA A 98 -6.66 -19.80 6.02
CA ALA A 98 -7.29 -19.95 7.33
C ALA A 98 -8.77 -19.54 7.30
N LYS A 99 -9.12 -18.44 6.62
CA LYS A 99 -10.52 -18.00 6.43
C LYS A 99 -11.36 -18.99 5.63
N GLN A 100 -10.74 -19.75 4.72
CA GLN A 100 -11.37 -20.82 3.96
C GLN A 100 -11.51 -22.14 4.77
N GLY A 101 -11.07 -22.17 6.04
CA GLY A 101 -11.05 -23.37 6.87
C GLY A 101 -9.91 -24.34 6.56
N ARG A 102 -8.99 -23.98 5.65
CA ARG A 102 -7.82 -24.78 5.25
C ARG A 102 -6.67 -24.56 6.22
N LEU A 103 -6.91 -24.88 7.50
CA LEU A 103 -6.00 -24.54 8.60
C LEU A 103 -4.64 -25.23 8.51
N GLY A 104 -4.57 -26.46 7.99
CA GLY A 104 -3.31 -27.19 7.79
C GLY A 104 -2.39 -26.49 6.80
N GLU A 105 -2.90 -26.17 5.61
CA GLU A 105 -2.13 -25.48 4.57
C GLU A 105 -1.71 -24.07 5.00
N ALA A 106 -2.57 -23.37 5.77
CA ALA A 106 -2.21 -22.10 6.37
C ALA A 106 -1.05 -22.23 7.37
N ALA A 107 -1.07 -23.25 8.22
CA ALA A 107 -0.02 -23.52 9.20
C ALA A 107 1.32 -23.85 8.50
N ASP A 108 1.30 -24.71 7.48
CA ASP A 108 2.49 -25.09 6.72
C ASP A 108 3.14 -23.85 6.06
N LEU A 109 2.32 -22.99 5.44
CA LEU A 109 2.81 -21.77 4.80
C LEU A 109 3.40 -20.78 5.82
N LEU A 110 2.81 -20.67 7.01
CA LEU A 110 3.33 -19.81 8.08
C LEU A 110 4.61 -20.37 8.71
N GLN A 111 4.73 -21.68 8.82
CA GLN A 111 5.96 -22.34 9.26
C GLN A 111 7.10 -22.16 8.25
N GLN A 112 6.80 -22.20 6.95
CA GLN A 112 7.78 -21.86 5.91
C GLN A 112 8.18 -20.38 6.03
N LEU A 113 7.20 -19.48 6.14
CA LEU A 113 7.46 -18.04 6.32
C LEU A 113 8.30 -17.72 7.57
N SER A 114 8.11 -18.43 8.68
CA SER A 114 8.90 -18.20 9.90
C SER A 114 10.34 -18.69 9.76
N ARG A 115 10.60 -19.69 8.90
CA ARG A 115 11.95 -20.15 8.55
C ARG A 115 12.65 -19.19 7.58
N ASP A 116 11.94 -18.74 6.55
CA ASP A 116 12.49 -17.85 5.52
C ASP A 116 12.72 -16.43 6.07
N PHE A 117 11.89 -15.98 7.01
CA PHE A 117 11.93 -14.64 7.60
C PHE A 117 12.00 -14.70 9.13
N PRO A 118 13.12 -15.16 9.72
CA PRO A 118 13.21 -15.46 11.16
C PRO A 118 13.11 -14.24 12.08
N THR A 119 13.25 -13.03 11.54
CA THR A 119 13.16 -11.77 12.30
C THR A 119 11.77 -11.13 12.24
N ARG A 120 10.80 -11.75 11.57
CA ARG A 120 9.44 -11.24 11.43
C ARG A 120 8.52 -11.92 12.46
N ALA A 121 7.87 -11.12 13.29
CA ALA A 121 6.92 -11.62 14.29
C ALA A 121 5.59 -12.10 13.67
N GLN A 122 5.20 -11.56 12.51
CA GLN A 122 3.88 -11.78 11.91
C GLN A 122 3.55 -13.27 11.65
N PRO A 123 4.45 -14.10 11.10
CA PRO A 123 4.14 -15.51 10.84
C PRO A 123 3.89 -16.30 12.13
N LEU A 124 4.70 -16.06 13.18
CA LEU A 124 4.51 -16.68 14.50
C LEU A 124 3.21 -16.20 15.16
N GLY A 125 2.87 -14.93 15.01
CA GLY A 125 1.59 -14.38 15.43
C GLY A 125 0.38 -15.10 14.86
N ASN A 126 0.37 -15.26 13.54
CA ASN A 126 -0.70 -15.92 12.81
C ASN A 126 -0.73 -17.43 13.12
N LEU A 127 0.44 -18.07 13.23
CA LEU A 127 0.53 -19.49 13.60
C LEU A 127 -0.01 -19.74 15.01
N GLY A 128 0.32 -18.87 15.96
CA GLY A 128 -0.23 -18.92 17.31
C GLY A 128 -1.76 -18.82 17.33
N TYR A 129 -2.34 -17.93 16.51
CA TYR A 129 -3.79 -17.85 16.37
C TYR A 129 -4.41 -19.11 15.74
N LEU A 130 -3.77 -19.69 14.71
CA LEU A 130 -4.19 -20.94 14.10
C LEU A 130 -4.17 -22.11 15.09
N LEU A 131 -3.12 -22.21 15.91
CA LEU A 131 -3.02 -23.22 16.96
C LEU A 131 -4.14 -23.08 18.00
N HIS A 132 -4.51 -21.84 18.35
CA HIS A 132 -5.66 -21.59 19.21
C HIS A 132 -6.98 -22.04 18.57
N LEU A 133 -7.21 -21.74 17.28
CA LEU A 133 -8.39 -22.22 16.56
C LEU A 133 -8.47 -23.76 16.49
N GLN A 134 -7.33 -24.45 16.59
CA GLN A 134 -7.22 -25.90 16.64
C GLN A 134 -7.35 -26.47 18.07
N GLY A 135 -7.51 -25.64 19.10
CA GLY A 135 -7.57 -26.04 20.51
C GLY A 135 -6.21 -26.31 21.17
N ASN A 136 -5.11 -26.02 20.49
CA ASN A 136 -3.74 -26.25 20.98
C ASN A 136 -3.21 -25.04 21.76
N ASP A 137 -3.94 -24.61 22.80
CA ASP A 137 -3.72 -23.33 23.49
C ASP A 137 -2.34 -23.21 24.14
N ALA A 138 -1.77 -24.30 24.66
CA ALA A 138 -0.43 -24.29 25.23
C ALA A 138 0.64 -23.95 24.17
N GLN A 139 0.55 -24.57 22.99
CA GLN A 139 1.44 -24.30 21.87
C GLN A 139 1.19 -22.92 21.27
N ALA A 140 -0.08 -22.50 21.20
CA ALA A 140 -0.46 -21.16 20.78
C ALA A 140 0.21 -20.10 21.66
N ALA A 141 0.10 -20.23 22.98
CA ALA A 141 0.71 -19.29 23.93
C ALA A 141 2.23 -19.25 23.81
N ALA A 142 2.90 -20.40 23.67
CA ALA A 142 4.35 -20.45 23.45
C ALA A 142 4.75 -19.74 22.15
N THR A 143 4.02 -19.99 21.06
CA THR A 143 4.29 -19.41 19.73
C THR A 143 4.07 -17.89 19.71
N LEU A 144 3.00 -17.41 20.37
CA LEU A 144 2.72 -15.99 20.46
C LEU A 144 3.74 -15.26 21.35
N ARG A 145 4.24 -15.87 22.43
CA ARG A 145 5.36 -15.32 23.21
C ARG A 145 6.63 -15.23 22.39
N ALA A 146 6.91 -16.22 21.54
CA ALA A 146 8.04 -16.15 20.59
C ALA A 146 7.87 -14.99 19.58
N ALA A 147 6.65 -14.73 19.10
CA ALA A 147 6.37 -13.56 18.27
C ALA A 147 6.69 -12.24 19.00
N LEU A 148 6.32 -12.13 20.29
CA LEU A 148 6.63 -10.95 21.11
C LEU A 148 8.10 -10.83 21.51
N ALA A 149 8.85 -11.93 21.53
CA ALA A 149 10.30 -11.87 21.69
C ALA A 149 10.99 -11.24 20.46
N LEU A 150 10.41 -11.41 19.25
CA LEU A 150 10.91 -10.76 18.03
C LEU A 150 10.46 -9.29 17.93
N ASP A 151 9.20 -9.00 18.29
CA ASP A 151 8.63 -7.66 18.27
C ASP A 151 7.68 -7.48 19.48
N PRO A 152 8.18 -6.87 20.59
CA PRO A 152 7.38 -6.66 21.80
C PRO A 152 6.11 -5.81 21.59
N ASP A 153 6.09 -4.99 20.54
CA ASP A 153 4.97 -4.11 20.19
C ASP A 153 4.01 -4.74 19.18
N TYR A 154 4.21 -6.02 18.83
CA TYR A 154 3.35 -6.72 17.89
C TYR A 154 1.95 -6.98 18.48
N GLY A 155 1.07 -5.99 18.29
CA GLY A 155 -0.29 -5.94 18.82
C GLY A 155 -1.13 -7.20 18.62
N PRO A 156 -1.16 -7.84 17.42
CA PRO A 156 -1.91 -9.06 17.20
C PRO A 156 -1.51 -10.20 18.14
N ALA A 157 -0.21 -10.38 18.41
CA ALA A 157 0.22 -11.44 19.33
C ALA A 157 -0.19 -11.16 20.78
N ARG A 158 -0.12 -9.88 21.23
CA ARG A 158 -0.63 -9.49 22.55
C ARG A 158 -2.14 -9.72 22.66
N ALA A 159 -2.90 -9.32 21.65
CA ALA A 159 -4.35 -9.52 21.62
C ALA A 159 -4.70 -11.01 21.68
N ASN A 160 -4.02 -11.84 20.89
CA ASN A 160 -4.25 -13.29 20.87
C ASN A 160 -3.84 -13.96 22.19
N LEU A 161 -2.76 -13.51 22.85
CA LEU A 161 -2.41 -13.99 24.19
C LEU A 161 -3.46 -13.60 25.23
N SER A 162 -4.03 -12.40 25.14
CA SER A 162 -5.12 -11.98 26.02
C SER A 162 -6.37 -12.85 25.83
N LEU A 163 -6.66 -13.28 24.60
CA LEU A 163 -7.76 -14.23 24.31
C LEU A 163 -7.52 -15.59 24.97
N LEU A 164 -6.27 -16.06 24.99
CA LEU A 164 -5.86 -17.31 25.64
C LEU A 164 -5.80 -17.22 27.18
N GLY A 165 -5.66 -16.02 27.73
CA GLY A 165 -5.21 -15.79 29.11
C GLY A 165 -6.12 -14.92 29.97
N GLY A 166 -7.40 -14.79 29.63
CA GLY A 166 -8.43 -14.18 30.50
C GLY A 166 -8.55 -14.82 31.90
N GLY A 167 -7.87 -15.95 32.13
CA GLY A 167 -7.53 -16.48 33.44
C GLY A 167 -6.43 -17.53 33.33
N LYS A 168 -5.28 -17.27 33.95
CA LYS A 168 -4.24 -18.26 34.31
C LYS A 168 -3.81 -19.24 33.21
N LEU A 169 -2.78 -18.89 32.45
CA LEU A 169 -1.94 -19.88 31.77
C LEU A 169 -0.63 -19.98 32.51
N ASP A 170 -0.53 -21.04 33.31
CA ASP A 170 0.69 -21.45 33.99
C ASP A 170 1.82 -21.58 32.96
N THR A 171 2.96 -21.00 33.30
CA THR A 171 4.19 -21.09 32.51
C THR A 171 4.77 -22.49 32.66
N PRO A 172 4.98 -23.22 31.55
CA PRO A 172 6.25 -23.91 31.47
C PRO A 172 6.91 -23.92 30.07
N ALA A 173 8.22 -24.17 30.15
CA ALA A 173 9.17 -24.59 29.11
C ALA A 173 9.43 -23.61 27.94
N VAL A 174 10.35 -22.67 28.19
CA VAL A 174 11.17 -22.05 27.15
C VAL A 174 12.03 -23.15 26.51
N LEU A 175 11.81 -23.43 25.22
CA LEU A 175 12.80 -24.16 24.42
C LEU A 175 13.99 -23.22 24.16
N PRO A 176 15.25 -23.68 24.34
CA PRO A 176 16.41 -22.82 24.17
C PRO A 176 16.59 -22.57 22.67
N VAL A 177 16.18 -21.39 22.20
CA VAL A 177 16.74 -20.85 20.96
C VAL A 177 18.15 -20.39 21.34
N ALA A 178 19.16 -21.04 20.77
CA ALA A 178 20.55 -20.67 20.95
C ALA A 178 20.72 -19.18 20.65
N ALA A 179 20.86 -18.38 21.71
CA ALA A 179 21.20 -16.98 21.59
C ALA A 179 22.60 -16.92 21.00
N ALA A 180 22.72 -16.46 19.75
CA ALA A 180 23.98 -15.92 19.28
C ALA A 180 24.33 -14.78 20.23
N THR A 181 25.28 -15.03 21.12
CA THR A 181 25.85 -14.05 22.04
C THR A 181 26.54 -12.98 21.20
N VAL A 182 25.78 -11.95 20.83
CA VAL A 182 26.36 -10.70 20.35
C VAL A 182 27.02 -10.06 21.56
N THR A 183 28.34 -10.13 21.62
CA THR A 183 29.14 -9.39 22.59
C THR A 183 29.04 -7.91 22.22
N LEU A 184 28.08 -7.20 22.79
CA LEU A 184 28.09 -5.74 22.75
C LEU A 184 29.24 -5.28 23.64
N GLN A 185 30.26 -4.66 23.03
CA GLN A 185 31.26 -3.93 23.78
C GLN A 185 30.56 -2.84 24.60
N PRO A 186 30.89 -2.67 25.89
CA PRO A 186 30.31 -1.60 26.70
C PRO A 186 30.75 -0.26 26.11
N PHE A 187 29.81 0.47 25.50
CA PHE A 187 30.01 1.87 25.20
C PHE A 187 30.08 2.61 26.54
N ALA A 188 31.17 3.35 26.76
CA ALA A 188 31.34 4.15 27.96
C ALA A 188 30.14 5.10 28.10
N LEU A 189 29.40 4.99 29.21
CA LEU A 189 28.41 5.97 29.61
C LEU A 189 29.15 7.26 29.92
N THR A 190 29.21 8.19 28.97
CA THR A 190 29.51 9.58 29.29
C THR A 190 28.42 10.03 30.26
N THR A 191 28.79 10.22 31.52
CA THR A 191 27.94 10.77 32.56
C THR A 191 27.32 12.07 32.07
N ALA A 192 26.01 12.06 31.82
CA ALA A 192 25.26 13.28 31.56
C ALA A 192 25.41 14.21 32.77
N PRO A 193 25.68 15.52 32.56
CA PRO A 193 25.87 16.44 33.68
C PRO A 193 24.56 16.58 34.46
N THR A 194 24.62 16.37 35.77
CA THR A 194 23.55 16.72 36.71
C THR A 194 23.24 18.22 36.58
N PRO A 195 22.00 18.62 36.24
CA PRO A 195 21.66 20.03 36.12
C PRO A 195 21.68 20.68 37.50
N GLN A 196 22.55 21.69 37.69
CA GLN A 196 22.51 22.54 38.88
C GLN A 196 21.43 23.62 38.67
N LEU A 197 20.43 23.62 39.55
CA LEU A 197 19.36 24.61 39.60
C LEU A 197 19.71 25.69 40.63
N SER A 198 19.56 26.96 40.28
CA SER A 198 19.68 28.09 41.20
C SER A 198 18.36 28.89 41.25
N LEU A 199 18.03 29.43 42.42
CA LEU A 199 16.90 30.34 42.58
C LEU A 199 17.34 31.77 42.19
N VAL A 200 16.65 32.38 41.24
CA VAL A 200 16.87 33.77 40.80
C VAL A 200 15.64 34.61 41.14
N ARG A 201 15.84 35.78 41.74
CA ARG A 201 14.75 36.72 42.07
C ARG A 201 14.36 37.52 40.83
N VAL A 202 13.11 37.37 40.41
CA VAL A 202 12.53 38.01 39.21
C VAL A 202 11.67 39.23 39.59
N GLY A 203 11.27 39.35 40.86
CA GLY A 203 10.56 40.52 41.37
C GLY A 203 10.65 40.64 42.90
N PRO A 204 10.02 41.65 43.52
CA PRO A 204 10.13 41.90 44.96
C PRO A 204 9.84 40.65 45.81
N ASN A 205 8.86 39.84 45.37
CA ASN A 205 8.45 38.58 46.02
C ASN A 205 8.40 37.37 45.07
N GLU A 206 9.04 37.43 43.89
CA GLU A 206 9.06 36.30 42.96
C GLU A 206 10.47 35.73 42.83
N LEU A 207 10.61 34.44 43.16
CA LEU A 207 11.81 33.64 42.98
C LEU A 207 11.52 32.53 41.97
N ARG A 208 12.39 32.40 40.96
CA ARG A 208 12.26 31.41 39.89
C ARG A 208 13.49 30.50 39.86
N LEU A 209 13.27 29.19 39.79
CA LEU A 209 14.33 28.21 39.58
C LEU A 209 14.83 28.30 38.13
N GLN A 210 16.13 28.48 37.95
CA GLN A 210 16.79 28.53 36.66
C GLN A 210 17.97 27.54 36.63
N ALA A 211 18.07 26.77 35.54
CA ALA A 211 19.20 25.88 35.33
C ALA A 211 20.44 26.69 34.90
N VAL A 212 21.54 26.55 35.62
CA VAL A 212 22.81 27.20 35.27
C VAL A 212 23.59 26.27 34.35
N ALA A 213 23.30 26.34 33.05
CA ALA A 213 24.08 25.65 32.04
C ALA A 213 25.34 26.46 31.73
N LYS A 214 26.49 26.08 32.29
CA LYS A 214 27.78 26.60 31.83
C LYS A 214 28.16 25.87 30.54
N VAL A 215 27.54 26.28 29.43
CA VAL A 215 27.95 25.85 28.09
C VAL A 215 29.04 26.80 27.63
N ALA A 216 30.25 26.28 27.43
CA ALA A 216 31.30 27.01 26.73
C ALA A 216 30.76 27.42 25.36
N ALA A 217 30.73 28.73 25.12
CA ALA A 217 30.19 29.31 23.90
C ALA A 217 31.04 28.89 22.69
N VAL A 218 30.44 28.12 21.78
CA VAL A 218 30.85 28.15 20.38
C VAL A 218 30.00 29.23 19.73
N SER A 219 30.66 30.31 19.35
CA SER A 219 30.06 31.42 18.61
C SER A 219 29.46 30.92 17.31
N ILE A 220 28.18 31.20 17.08
CA ILE A 220 27.61 31.16 15.74
C ILE A 220 27.27 32.61 15.40
N ALA A 221 28.03 33.14 14.45
CA ALA A 221 27.80 34.44 13.87
C ALA A 221 26.34 34.57 13.40
N SER A 222 25.75 35.73 13.67
CA SER A 222 24.50 36.18 13.06
C SER A 222 24.66 36.22 11.54
N ALA A 223 23.89 35.40 10.84
CA ALA A 223 23.67 35.55 9.41
C ALA A 223 22.19 35.86 9.19
N THR A 224 21.92 37.14 9.01
CA THR A 224 20.78 37.67 8.28
C THR A 224 20.66 37.01 6.90
N ASP A 225 19.42 36.69 6.53
CA ASP A 225 18.92 36.47 5.16
C ASP A 225 19.79 35.67 4.20
N SER A 226 19.53 34.37 4.12
CA SER A 226 19.56 33.58 2.86
C SER A 226 19.03 32.16 3.11
N HIS A 227 17.73 32.02 3.37
CA HIS A 227 17.04 30.72 3.29
C HIS A 227 16.55 30.41 1.86
N ALA A 228 17.41 30.70 0.89
CA ALA A 228 17.29 30.21 -0.46
C ALA A 228 18.46 29.25 -0.70
N ASN A 229 18.15 28.05 -1.18
CA ASN A 229 19.10 27.13 -1.84
C ASN A 229 19.93 26.12 -1.01
N THR A 230 19.31 25.42 -0.06
CA THR A 230 19.69 24.02 0.18
C THR A 230 18.55 23.09 -0.24
N PRO A 231 18.83 22.03 -1.02
CA PRO A 231 17.80 21.11 -1.45
C PRO A 231 17.38 20.20 -0.29
N GLU A 232 16.43 20.68 0.52
CA GLU A 232 15.96 19.96 1.69
C GLU A 232 14.93 18.87 1.33
N CYS A 233 15.11 17.68 1.91
CA CYS A 233 14.26 16.53 1.64
C CYS A 233 13.08 16.46 2.62
N LEU A 234 11.87 16.41 2.06
CA LEU A 234 10.63 16.17 2.81
C LEU A 234 10.28 14.68 2.78
N HIS A 235 10.16 14.03 3.93
CA HIS A 235 9.70 12.64 4.00
C HIS A 235 8.19 12.59 4.23
N ILE A 236 7.43 12.14 3.23
CA ILE A 236 5.97 11.99 3.34
C ILE A 236 5.64 10.52 3.58
N ILE A 237 5.07 10.23 4.74
CA ILE A 237 4.73 8.90 5.20
C ILE A 237 3.21 8.74 5.16
N ASN A 238 2.76 7.70 4.48
CA ASN A 238 1.37 7.29 4.49
C ASN A 238 1.05 6.53 5.79
N GLY A 239 0.42 7.21 6.75
CA GLY A 239 0.04 6.66 8.05
C GLY A 239 -1.38 6.14 8.15
N ASN A 240 -2.21 6.37 7.13
CA ASN A 240 -3.64 6.00 7.14
C ASN A 240 -3.98 4.83 6.20
N GLY A 241 -3.02 4.36 5.41
CA GLY A 241 -3.20 3.19 4.54
C GLY A 241 -3.85 3.49 3.20
N MET A 242 -4.15 4.76 2.87
CA MET A 242 -4.69 5.13 1.56
C MET A 242 -3.66 4.87 0.46
N PRO A 243 -3.95 4.03 -0.55
CA PRO A 243 -3.04 3.78 -1.66
C PRO A 243 -2.70 5.08 -2.40
N GLY A 244 -1.40 5.40 -2.49
CA GLY A 244 -0.92 6.59 -3.20
C GLY A 244 -1.11 7.91 -2.44
N GLY A 245 -1.60 7.91 -1.19
CA GLY A 245 -1.83 9.13 -0.41
C GLY A 245 -0.59 10.02 -0.29
N ALA A 246 0.58 9.43 -0.02
CA ALA A 246 1.85 10.16 0.07
C ALA A 246 2.27 10.83 -1.26
N ALA A 247 2.02 10.16 -2.40
CA ALA A 247 2.32 10.71 -3.73
C ALA A 247 1.36 11.84 -4.09
N ARG A 248 0.05 11.65 -3.87
CA ARG A 248 -0.96 12.69 -4.10
C ARG A 248 -0.70 13.91 -3.22
N MET A 249 -0.31 13.69 -1.97
CA MET A 249 0.05 14.77 -1.05
C MET A 249 1.27 15.55 -1.55
N ARG A 250 2.32 14.85 -2.01
CA ARG A 250 3.49 15.49 -2.64
C ARG A 250 3.08 16.39 -3.81
N ASP A 251 2.24 15.87 -4.70
CA ASP A 251 1.85 16.57 -5.92
C ASP A 251 0.97 17.79 -5.58
N MET A 252 0.07 17.67 -4.60
CA MET A 252 -0.70 18.79 -4.06
C MET A 252 0.19 19.88 -3.45
N LEU A 253 1.16 19.50 -2.63
CA LEU A 253 2.10 20.45 -2.00
C LEU A 253 2.92 21.20 -3.05
N ARG A 254 3.33 20.53 -4.12
CA ARG A 254 4.01 21.16 -5.27
C ARG A 254 3.10 22.17 -5.98
N GLN A 255 1.84 21.82 -6.24
CA GLN A 255 0.86 22.73 -6.86
C GLN A 255 0.59 23.97 -5.99
N ARG A 256 0.68 23.84 -4.66
CA ARG A 256 0.54 24.94 -3.70
C ARG A 256 1.84 25.71 -3.43
N GLY A 257 2.88 25.49 -4.24
CA GLY A 257 4.13 26.24 -4.15
C GLY A 257 5.06 25.82 -3.00
N PHE A 258 4.77 24.71 -2.31
CA PHE A 258 5.70 24.16 -1.33
C PHE A 258 6.81 23.37 -2.05
N ALA A 259 7.93 24.05 -2.33
CA ALA A 259 9.07 23.48 -3.02
C ALA A 259 10.03 22.77 -2.02
N ALA A 260 9.76 21.49 -1.76
CA ALA A 260 10.80 20.59 -1.27
C ALA A 260 11.68 20.17 -2.45
N ALA A 261 13.00 20.26 -2.33
CA ALA A 261 13.91 19.93 -3.43
C ALA A 261 14.04 18.43 -3.68
N SER A 262 13.70 17.61 -2.67
CA SER A 262 13.45 16.19 -2.84
C SER A 262 12.36 15.75 -1.88
N SER A 263 11.66 14.68 -2.24
CA SER A 263 10.63 14.09 -1.38
C SER A 263 10.79 12.59 -1.35
N VAL A 264 11.02 12.03 -0.16
CA VAL A 264 11.00 10.58 0.06
C VAL A 264 9.58 10.20 0.43
N LEU A 265 9.06 9.13 -0.19
CA LEU A 265 7.74 8.60 0.11
C LEU A 265 7.88 7.32 0.90
N GLY A 266 7.13 7.21 2.00
CA GLY A 266 7.15 6.06 2.89
C GLY A 266 5.74 5.61 3.25
N ASN A 267 5.65 4.45 3.90
CA ASN A 267 4.44 3.97 4.55
C ASN A 267 4.74 3.71 6.01
N GLN A 268 3.84 4.11 6.90
CA GLN A 268 3.93 3.73 8.31
C GLN A 268 3.50 2.28 8.45
N ARG A 269 4.21 1.52 9.28
CA ARG A 269 3.81 0.15 9.60
C ARG A 269 2.52 0.20 10.42
N GLY A 270 1.54 -0.61 10.04
CA GLY A 270 0.27 -0.75 10.76
C GLY A 270 -0.80 0.31 10.47
N TYR A 271 -0.48 1.40 9.77
CA TYR A 271 -1.43 2.45 9.37
C TYR A 271 -2.34 2.98 10.50
N THR A 272 -1.79 3.10 11.70
CA THR A 272 -2.52 3.47 12.92
C THR A 272 -2.57 4.99 13.18
N GLN A 273 -2.14 5.81 12.22
CA GLN A 273 -2.07 7.25 12.44
C GLN A 273 -3.46 7.88 12.42
N ALA A 274 -3.95 8.29 13.59
CA ALA A 274 -5.25 8.95 13.70
C ALA A 274 -5.24 10.38 13.12
N ARG A 275 -4.19 11.17 13.44
CA ARG A 275 -4.07 12.58 13.04
C ARG A 275 -2.82 12.86 12.22
N THR A 276 -2.92 13.81 11.30
CA THR A 276 -1.79 14.20 10.46
C THR A 276 -0.78 15.00 11.29
N VAL A 277 0.47 14.54 11.27
CA VAL A 277 1.56 15.08 12.11
C VAL A 277 2.71 15.55 11.22
N ILE A 278 3.28 16.70 11.55
CA ILE A 278 4.52 17.21 10.97
C ILE A 278 5.58 17.15 12.05
N GLU A 279 6.53 16.24 11.87
CA GLU A 279 7.73 16.11 12.68
C GLU A 279 8.84 17.01 12.12
N TYR A 280 9.47 17.80 12.99
CA TYR A 280 10.54 18.73 12.60
C TYR A 280 11.67 18.77 13.63
N VAL A 281 12.88 19.05 13.17
CA VAL A 281 14.08 19.23 14.01
C VAL A 281 14.11 20.67 14.57
N PRO A 282 14.62 20.91 15.79
CA PRO A 282 14.82 22.26 16.31
C PRO A 282 15.54 23.18 15.32
N GLY A 283 15.02 24.39 15.12
CA GLY A 283 15.48 25.33 14.08
C GLY A 283 14.63 25.34 12.80
N GLN A 284 13.83 24.30 12.54
CA GLN A 284 12.98 24.19 11.33
C GLN A 284 11.49 24.51 11.57
N GLN A 285 11.17 25.15 12.69
CA GLN A 285 9.79 25.43 13.10
C GLN A 285 9.03 26.35 12.13
N GLN A 286 9.70 27.36 11.58
CA GLN A 286 9.09 28.26 10.61
C GLN A 286 8.68 27.51 9.33
N ARG A 287 9.53 26.59 8.87
CA ARG A 287 9.27 25.77 7.69
C ARG A 287 8.20 24.70 7.94
N ALA A 288 8.18 24.10 9.11
CA ALA A 288 7.10 23.21 9.55
C ALA A 288 5.75 23.95 9.61
N SER A 289 5.76 25.21 10.04
CA SER A 289 4.58 26.08 10.03
C SER A 289 4.13 26.42 8.61
N ALA A 290 5.07 26.73 7.71
CA ALA A 290 4.77 26.95 6.29
C ALA A 290 4.18 25.70 5.62
N LEU A 291 4.70 24.50 5.93
CA LEU A 291 4.14 23.23 5.47
C LEU A 291 2.71 23.03 5.97
N ARG A 292 2.43 23.32 7.25
CA ARG A 292 1.06 23.27 7.80
C ARG A 292 0.12 24.23 7.07
N THR A 293 0.58 25.45 6.78
CA THR A 293 -0.21 26.42 6.00
C THR A 293 -0.48 25.90 4.58
N ALA A 294 0.52 25.32 3.92
CA ALA A 294 0.38 24.73 2.58
C ALA A 294 -0.59 23.52 2.57
N LEU A 295 -0.68 22.76 3.67
CA LEU A 295 -1.67 21.69 3.84
C LEU A 295 -3.10 22.24 3.92
N GLY A 296 -3.31 23.43 4.51
CA GLY A 296 -4.62 24.07 4.57
C GLY A 296 -5.62 23.40 5.53
N GLY A 297 -5.14 22.56 6.45
CA GLY A 297 -5.95 21.83 7.42
C GLY A 297 -5.23 21.55 8.74
N PRO A 298 -5.89 20.88 9.70
CA PRO A 298 -5.37 20.70 11.05
C PRO A 298 -4.25 19.64 11.10
N ALA A 299 -3.00 20.05 10.88
CA ALA A 299 -1.82 19.21 11.13
C ALA A 299 -1.14 19.59 12.44
N THR A 300 -0.77 18.58 13.24
CA THR A 300 -0.08 18.77 14.53
C THR A 300 1.42 18.90 14.32
N LEU A 301 2.04 19.96 14.84
CA LEU A 301 3.49 20.14 14.78
C LEU A 301 4.14 19.45 15.98
N VAL A 302 5.09 18.55 15.74
CA VAL A 302 5.80 17.79 16.77
C VAL A 302 7.31 17.99 16.62
N PRO A 303 7.99 18.58 17.62
CA PRO A 303 9.45 18.67 17.59
C PRO A 303 10.06 17.29 17.88
N VAL A 304 11.05 16.88 17.09
CA VAL A 304 11.77 15.61 17.23
C VAL A 304 13.27 15.88 17.32
N ALA A 305 13.97 15.18 18.22
CA ALA A 305 15.40 15.39 18.45
C ALA A 305 16.26 15.11 17.20
N THR A 306 15.91 14.08 16.43
CA THR A 306 16.61 13.71 15.19
C THR A 306 15.65 13.13 14.16
N LEU A 307 15.90 13.40 12.88
CA LEU A 307 15.24 12.76 11.74
C LEU A 307 16.28 11.96 10.93
N PRO A 308 15.86 11.00 10.07
CA PRO A 308 16.77 10.25 9.22
C PRO A 308 17.70 11.16 8.40
N ARG A 309 18.92 10.69 8.09
CA ARG A 309 19.92 11.48 7.34
C ARG A 309 19.30 12.12 6.10
N GLN A 310 19.57 13.41 5.91
CA GLN A 310 19.08 14.26 4.81
C GLN A 310 17.59 14.65 4.86
N VAL A 311 16.79 14.12 5.82
CA VAL A 311 15.37 14.51 5.99
C VAL A 311 15.27 15.67 6.99
N THR A 312 14.69 16.77 6.52
CA THR A 312 14.56 18.00 7.32
C THR A 312 13.18 18.13 7.97
N LEU A 313 12.16 17.57 7.31
CA LEU A 313 10.77 17.54 7.75
C LEU A 313 10.17 16.18 7.43
N ARG A 314 9.35 15.65 8.33
CA ARG A 314 8.60 14.41 8.11
C ARG A 314 7.11 14.67 8.30
N LEU A 315 6.33 14.43 7.24
CA LEU A 315 4.88 14.53 7.23
C LEU A 315 4.29 13.13 7.33
N VAL A 316 3.57 12.82 8.41
CA VAL A 316 2.87 11.54 8.60
C VAL A 316 1.38 11.77 8.41
N LEU A 317 0.79 11.17 7.37
CA LEU A 317 -0.61 11.34 7.01
C LEU A 317 -1.51 10.53 7.94
N GLY A 318 -2.44 11.20 8.63
CA GLY A 318 -3.43 10.57 9.49
C GLY A 318 -4.73 10.24 8.78
N GLN A 319 -5.63 9.56 9.48
CA GLN A 319 -6.99 9.27 9.00
C GLN A 319 -7.77 10.57 8.74
N ASP A 320 -7.45 11.65 9.44
CA ASP A 320 -7.98 13.02 9.27
C ASP A 320 -7.59 13.73 7.95
N GLN A 321 -6.84 13.09 7.04
CA GLN A 321 -6.38 13.69 5.77
C GLN A 321 -7.51 14.26 4.91
N HIS A 322 -8.74 13.75 5.05
CA HIS A 322 -9.91 14.24 4.32
C HIS A 322 -10.31 15.66 4.74
N ASN A 323 -9.97 16.07 5.96
CA ASN A 323 -10.16 17.44 6.43
C ASN A 323 -9.09 18.38 5.89
N ILE A 324 -7.96 17.84 5.41
CA ILE A 324 -6.84 18.59 4.83
C ILE A 324 -7.05 18.77 3.34
N ASN A 325 -7.53 17.73 2.66
CA ASN A 325 -7.97 17.84 1.27
C ASN A 325 -9.10 16.82 0.98
N PRO A 326 -10.35 17.27 0.82
CA PRO A 326 -11.48 16.38 0.54
C PRO A 326 -11.35 15.68 -0.82
N ASN A 327 -10.60 16.27 -1.77
CA ASN A 327 -10.36 15.69 -3.09
C ASN A 327 -9.31 14.56 -3.07
N LEU A 328 -8.60 14.32 -1.94
CA LEU A 328 -7.78 13.11 -1.80
C LEU A 328 -8.63 11.84 -1.77
N LEU A 329 -9.89 11.93 -1.31
CA LEU A 329 -10.88 10.86 -1.25
C LEU A 329 -11.81 10.79 -2.48
N ALA A 330 -11.86 11.84 -3.29
CA ALA A 330 -12.73 11.85 -4.46
C ALA A 330 -12.24 10.80 -5.47
N ARG A 331 -13.02 9.72 -5.61
CA ARG A 331 -13.00 8.89 -6.82
C ARG A 331 -13.08 9.84 -8.02
N GLN A 332 -12.17 9.72 -8.98
CA GLN A 332 -12.55 10.02 -10.34
C GLN A 332 -13.61 8.98 -10.72
N GLU A 333 -14.88 9.28 -10.46
CA GLU A 333 -15.87 8.97 -11.46
C GLU A 333 -15.39 9.71 -12.72
N ARG A 334 -14.83 8.97 -13.68
CA ARG A 334 -14.89 9.46 -15.05
C ARG A 334 -16.37 9.72 -15.33
N PRO A 335 -16.74 10.86 -15.92
CA PRO A 335 -18.14 11.13 -16.21
C PRO A 335 -18.69 10.00 -17.08
N ALA A 336 -19.59 9.21 -16.51
CA ALA A 336 -20.37 8.21 -17.20
C ALA A 336 -21.63 8.88 -17.73
N THR A 337 -21.51 9.76 -18.74
CA THR A 337 -22.62 10.20 -19.59
C THR A 337 -22.11 11.01 -20.77
N ALA A 338 -21.99 10.36 -21.92
CA ALA A 338 -22.44 10.89 -23.21
C ALA A 338 -22.31 9.77 -24.26
N PHE A 339 -23.15 8.74 -24.18
CA PHE A 339 -23.51 7.98 -25.37
C PHE A 339 -24.94 7.43 -25.26
N ASN A 340 -25.67 7.65 -26.35
CA ASN A 340 -27.09 7.41 -26.68
C ASN A 340 -27.94 8.66 -26.46
N GLN A 341 -28.52 9.31 -27.48
CA GLN A 341 -29.11 8.86 -28.75
C GLN A 341 -28.68 9.88 -29.84
N GLU A 342 -28.58 9.61 -31.15
CA GLU A 342 -29.55 9.05 -32.09
C GLU A 342 -28.81 8.56 -33.36
N SER A 343 -29.26 7.44 -33.92
CA SER A 343 -29.08 7.09 -35.35
C SER A 343 -30.09 7.91 -36.19
N PRO A 344 -29.92 8.06 -37.51
CA PRO A 344 -29.87 6.97 -38.48
C PRO A 344 -28.52 6.79 -39.19
#